data_AF-A0A535TSY9-F1
#
_entry.id   AF-A0A535TSY9-F1
#
_cell.length_a   1.000
_cell.length_b   1.000
_cell.length_c   1.000
_cell.angle_alpha   90.00
_cell.angle_beta   90.00
_cell.angle_gamma   90.00
#
_symmetry.space_group_name_H-M   'P 1'
#
loop_
_entity.id
_entity.type
_entity.pdbx_description
1 polymer ?
#
loop_
_entity_poly.entity_id
_entity_poly.type
_entity_poly.pdbx_seq_one_letter_code
_entity_poly.pdbx_strand_id
1 'polypeptide(L)'
;MPKIVDEQMREATRQRIMRQAASEFARLGFDQANINAIAEQAGIGKGTIYLYFENKRDLFLEMLRSIAQAQLTVIRAALAQEGTLRQRLERLFRAFAHLAEEESDNFNVYMSALYGVNRAF
;
A
#
# COMPACT_ATOMS: atom_id res chain seq x y z
N MET A 1 -34.30 0.32 -1.02
CA MET A 1 -33.33 -0.52 -0.28
C MET A 1 -31.96 0.15 -0.39
N PRO A 2 -31.15 0.23 0.68
CA PRO A 2 -30.07 1.22 0.76
C PRO A 2 -28.81 0.73 0.03
N LYS A 3 -28.42 1.42 -1.05
CA LYS A 3 -27.17 1.18 -1.81
C LYS A 3 -25.89 1.48 -1.01
N ILE A 4 -25.99 2.25 0.09
CA ILE A 4 -24.83 2.77 0.84
C ILE A 4 -24.07 1.65 1.57
N VAL A 5 -24.76 0.62 2.05
CA VAL A 5 -24.13 -0.51 2.76
C VAL A 5 -23.29 -1.38 1.82
N ASP A 6 -23.73 -1.53 0.57
CA ASP A 6 -23.06 -2.37 -0.42
C ASP A 6 -21.74 -1.74 -0.91
N GLU A 7 -21.74 -0.44 -1.19
CA GLU A 7 -20.53 0.26 -1.65
C GLU A 7 -19.46 0.38 -0.56
N GLN A 8 -19.87 0.61 0.69
CA GLN A 8 -18.96 0.58 1.83
C GLN A 8 -18.34 -0.80 2.07
N MET A 9 -19.12 -1.88 1.95
CA MET A 9 -18.61 -3.24 2.06
C MET A 9 -17.65 -3.59 0.92
N ARG A 10 -17.97 -3.13 -0.29
CA ARG A 10 -17.10 -3.30 -1.47
C ARG A 10 -15.77 -2.59 -1.25
N GLU A 11 -15.78 -1.34 -0.82
CA GLU A 11 -14.54 -0.61 -0.56
C GLU A 11 -13.73 -1.22 0.59
N ALA A 12 -14.38 -1.62 1.68
CA ALA A 12 -13.71 -2.31 2.79
C ALA A 12 -13.05 -3.63 2.35
N THR A 13 -13.68 -4.36 1.44
CA THR A 13 -13.11 -5.58 0.84
C THR A 13 -11.92 -5.23 -0.05
N ARG A 14 -12.04 -4.21 -0.90
CA ARG A 14 -10.95 -3.71 -1.76
C ARG A 14 -9.72 -3.34 -0.94
N GLN A 15 -9.91 -2.57 0.15
CA GLN A 15 -8.84 -2.17 1.07
C GLN A 15 -8.22 -3.36 1.82
N ARG A 16 -9.01 -4.39 2.14
CA ARG A 16 -8.49 -5.63 2.74
C ARG A 16 -7.59 -6.39 1.75
N ILE A 17 -8.00 -6.48 0.48
CA ILE A 17 -7.16 -7.10 -0.57
C ILE A 17 -5.85 -6.33 -0.72
N MET A 18 -5.89 -5.00 -0.79
CA MET A 18 -4.69 -4.16 -0.92
C MET A 18 -3.69 -4.37 0.23
N ARG A 19 -4.18 -4.45 1.47
CA ARG A 19 -3.30 -4.69 2.63
C ARG A 19 -2.61 -6.05 2.58
N GLN A 20 -3.34 -7.11 2.25
CA GLN A 20 -2.73 -8.45 2.14
C GLN A 20 -1.79 -8.53 0.94
N ALA A 21 -2.12 -7.85 -0.16
CA ALA A 21 -1.24 -7.73 -1.31
C ALA A 21 0.08 -7.04 -0.95
N ALA A 22 0.03 -5.93 -0.21
CA ALA A 22 1.24 -5.22 0.24
C ALA A 22 2.18 -6.14 1.02
N SER A 23 1.63 -6.94 1.94
CA SER A 23 2.42 -7.88 2.73
C SER A 23 3.03 -9.00 1.87
N GLU A 24 2.25 -9.63 0.99
CA GLU A 24 2.75 -10.69 0.11
C GLU A 24 3.82 -10.17 -0.87
N PHE A 25 3.60 -8.99 -1.47
CA PHE A 25 4.56 -8.37 -2.37
C PHE A 25 5.81 -7.90 -1.63
N ALA A 26 5.70 -7.28 -0.46
CA ALA A 26 6.86 -6.88 0.35
C ALA A 26 7.75 -8.09 0.69
N ARG A 27 7.15 -9.24 0.96
CA ARG A 27 7.86 -10.46 1.36
C ARG A 27 8.49 -11.21 0.19
N LEU A 28 7.78 -11.35 -0.93
CA LEU A 28 8.17 -12.24 -2.03
C LEU A 28 8.60 -11.50 -3.30
N GLY A 29 8.35 -10.21 -3.40
CA GLY A 29 8.52 -9.46 -4.64
C GLY A 29 7.39 -9.69 -5.63
N PHE A 30 7.42 -8.95 -6.75
CA PHE A 30 6.34 -9.01 -7.74
C PHE A 30 6.24 -10.40 -8.35
N ASP A 31 7.33 -11.00 -8.82
CA ASP A 31 7.26 -12.25 -9.58
C ASP A 31 6.76 -13.43 -8.75
N GLN A 32 7.28 -13.59 -7.53
CA GLN A 32 6.99 -14.75 -6.69
C GLN A 32 5.70 -14.63 -5.85
N ALA A 33 5.14 -13.43 -5.70
CA ALA A 33 3.88 -13.24 -4.96
C ALA A 33 2.71 -14.06 -5.54
N ASN A 34 1.86 -14.62 -4.68
CA ASN A 34 0.77 -15.49 -5.09
C ASN A 34 -0.62 -14.88 -4.84
N ILE A 35 -1.40 -14.65 -5.90
CA ILE A 35 -2.78 -14.13 -5.81
C ILE A 35 -3.70 -15.03 -4.99
N ASN A 36 -3.47 -16.34 -4.99
CA ASN A 36 -4.27 -17.25 -4.16
C ASN A 36 -4.00 -17.03 -2.67
N ALA A 37 -2.74 -16.80 -2.30
CA ALA A 37 -2.36 -16.53 -0.91
C ALA A 37 -2.95 -15.20 -0.43
N ILE A 38 -2.94 -14.17 -1.28
CA ILE A 38 -3.58 -12.88 -1.00
C ILE A 38 -5.09 -13.07 -0.76
N ALA A 39 -5.77 -13.89 -1.58
CA ALA A 39 -7.20 -14.15 -1.41
C ALA A 39 -7.51 -14.86 -0.09
N GLU A 40 -6.73 -15.88 0.24
CA GLU A 40 -6.84 -16.65 1.48
C GLU A 40 -6.63 -15.77 2.71
N GLN A 41 -5.55 -14.98 2.74
CA GLN A 41 -5.26 -14.03 3.82
C GLN A 41 -6.33 -12.94 3.94
N ALA A 42 -6.94 -12.54 2.83
CA ALA A 42 -8.04 -11.58 2.81
C ALA A 42 -9.40 -12.20 3.19
N GLY A 43 -9.47 -13.53 3.40
CA GLY A 43 -10.70 -14.24 3.76
C GLY A 43 -11.73 -14.26 2.64
N ILE A 44 -11.30 -14.27 1.37
CA ILE A 44 -12.17 -14.24 0.19
C ILE A 44 -11.80 -15.33 -0.81
N GLY A 45 -12.71 -15.64 -1.73
CA GLY A 45 -12.40 -16.54 -2.84
C GLY A 45 -11.46 -15.89 -3.86
N LYS A 46 -10.62 -16.68 -4.52
CA LYS A 46 -9.74 -16.22 -5.62
C LYS A 46 -10.52 -15.45 -6.70
N GLY A 47 -11.68 -15.97 -7.10
CA GLY A 47 -12.54 -15.32 -8.11
C GLY A 47 -13.00 -13.93 -7.68
N THR A 48 -13.16 -13.70 -6.36
CA THR A 48 -13.55 -12.42 -5.81
C THR A 48 -12.49 -11.35 -6.05
N ILE A 49 -11.19 -11.66 -6.00
CA ILE A 49 -10.12 -10.68 -6.32
C ILE A 49 -10.32 -10.09 -7.72
N TYR A 50 -10.64 -10.93 -8.69
CA TYR A 50 -10.82 -10.51 -10.08
C TYR A 50 -12.07 -9.66 -10.33
N LEU A 51 -12.94 -9.49 -9.32
CA LEU A 51 -14.03 -8.51 -9.35
C LEU A 51 -13.56 -7.08 -8.99
N TYR A 52 -12.37 -6.96 -8.41
CA TYR A 52 -11.77 -5.69 -7.97
C TYR A 52 -10.56 -5.28 -8.81
N PHE A 53 -9.80 -6.25 -9.31
CA PHE A 53 -8.55 -6.04 -10.03
C PHE A 53 -8.50 -6.92 -11.26
N GLU A 54 -8.09 -6.36 -12.41
CA GLU A 54 -8.11 -7.11 -13.67
C GLU A 54 -7.13 -8.29 -13.65
N ASN A 55 -5.98 -8.09 -13.01
CA ASN A 55 -4.90 -9.06 -12.92
C ASN A 55 -3.92 -8.70 -11.79
N LYS A 56 -2.90 -9.55 -11.57
CA LYS A 56 -1.86 -9.35 -10.55
C LYS A 56 -1.10 -8.03 -10.72
N ARG A 57 -0.82 -7.63 -11.96
CA ARG A 57 -0.09 -6.38 -12.27
C ARG A 57 -0.96 -5.16 -11.93
N ASP A 58 -2.24 -5.21 -12.26
CA ASP A 58 -3.19 -4.17 -11.93
C ASP A 58 -3.31 -3.97 -10.40
N LEU A 59 -3.52 -5.06 -9.65
CA LEU A 59 -3.49 -5.04 -8.18
C LEU A 59 -2.20 -4.42 -7.63
N PHE A 60 -1.04 -4.83 -8.15
CA PHE A 60 0.25 -4.31 -7.72
C PHE A 60 0.39 -2.80 -7.99
N LEU A 61 0.01 -2.33 -9.18
CA LEU A 61 0.13 -0.92 -9.55
C LEU A 61 -0.85 -0.04 -8.77
N GLU A 62 -2.10 -0.48 -8.59
CA GLU A 62 -3.08 0.24 -7.80
C GLU A 62 -2.68 0.31 -6.32
N MET A 63 -2.13 -0.77 -5.77
CA MET A 63 -1.57 -0.80 -4.42
C MET A 63 -0.43 0.22 -4.28
N LEU A 64 0.56 0.20 -5.18
CA LEU A 64 1.67 1.16 -5.16
C LEU A 64 1.19 2.62 -5.26
N ARG A 65 0.18 2.89 -6.11
CA ARG A 65 -0.41 4.24 -6.21
C ARG A 65 -1.09 4.66 -4.90
N SER A 66 -1.82 3.75 -4.26
CA SER A 66 -2.46 4.01 -2.97
C SER A 66 -1.43 4.32 -1.88
N ILE A 67 -0.35 3.53 -1.82
CA ILE A 67 0.75 3.75 -0.88
C ILE A 67 1.43 5.10 -1.16
N ALA A 68 1.75 5.40 -2.42
CA ALA A 68 2.36 6.66 -2.82
C ALA A 68 1.52 7.88 -2.37
N GLN A 69 0.20 7.81 -2.55
CA GLN A 69 -0.72 8.88 -2.16
C GLN A 69 -0.76 9.08 -0.64
N ALA A 70 -0.80 7.98 0.14
CA ALA A 70 -0.74 8.04 1.59
C ALA A 70 0.58 8.67 2.07
N GLN A 71 1.72 8.20 1.57
CA GLN A 71 3.03 8.73 1.92
C GLN A 71 3.20 10.21 1.54
N LEU A 72 2.77 10.60 0.32
CA LEU A 72 2.79 11.99 -0.12
C LEU A 72 1.93 12.89 0.78
N THR A 73 0.82 12.39 1.31
CA THR A 73 -0.03 13.14 2.23
C THR A 73 0.70 13.43 3.53
N VAL A 74 1.36 12.43 4.13
CA VAL A 74 2.17 12.59 5.34
C VAL A 74 3.35 13.54 5.11
N ILE A 75 4.09 13.37 4.01
CA ILE A 75 5.23 14.21 3.66
C ILE A 75 4.80 15.67 3.43
N ARG A 76 3.70 15.89 2.70
CA ARG A 76 3.17 17.25 2.47
C ARG A 76 2.75 17.92 3.78
N ALA A 77 2.08 17.19 4.67
CA ALA A 77 1.69 17.71 5.98
C ALA A 77 2.91 18.12 6.81
N ALA A 78 3.99 17.33 6.80
CA ALA A 78 5.24 17.65 7.51
C ALA A 78 5.93 18.91 6.95
N LEU A 79 5.89 19.09 5.63
CA LEU A 79 6.55 20.20 4.92
C LEU A 79 5.74 21.49 4.90
N ALA A 80 4.41 21.42 5.04
CA ALA A 80 3.51 22.58 5.02
C ALA A 80 3.57 23.41 6.30
N GLN A 81 4.05 22.83 7.40
CA GLN A 81 4.22 23.55 8.66
C GLN A 81 5.33 24.60 8.55
N GLU A 82 5.06 25.80 9.07
CA GLU A 82 6.02 26.90 9.16
C GLU A 82 7.24 26.52 10.02
N GLY A 83 8.34 27.24 9.81
CA GLY A 83 9.59 27.05 10.55
C GLY A 83 10.83 27.12 9.65
N THR A 84 11.98 27.04 10.31
CA THR A 84 13.29 27.01 9.65
C THR A 84 13.46 25.76 8.79
N LEU A 85 14.40 25.79 7.83
CA LEU A 85 14.76 24.62 7.03
C LEU A 85 15.08 23.39 7.91
N ARG A 86 15.85 23.60 8.98
CA ARG A 86 16.18 22.54 9.95
C ARG A 86 14.93 21.88 10.51
N GLN A 87 13.98 22.66 11.01
CA GLN A 87 12.73 22.13 11.58
C GLN A 87 11.89 21.38 10.54
N ARG A 88 11.85 21.86 9.30
CA ARG A 88 11.14 21.19 8.20
C ARG A 88 11.81 19.85 7.84
N LEU A 89 13.14 19.81 7.79
CA LEU A 89 13.88 18.56 7.56
C LEU A 89 13.71 17.58 8.72
N GLU A 90 13.76 18.04 9.98
CA GLU A 90 13.50 17.19 11.15
C GLU A 90 12.10 16.56 11.10
N ARG A 91 11.06 17.33 10.73
CA ARG A 91 9.72 16.79 10.55
C ARG A 91 9.63 15.80 9.39
N LEU A 92 10.32 16.07 8.29
CA LEU A 92 10.39 15.16 7.15
C LEU A 92 11.03 13.81 7.55
N PHE A 93 12.16 13.83 8.25
CA PHE A 93 12.80 12.61 8.73
C PHE A 93 11.91 11.84 9.71
N ARG A 94 11.21 12.54 10.61
CA ARG A 94 10.23 11.91 11.52
C ARG A 94 9.08 11.26 10.76
N ALA A 95 8.56 11.92 9.73
CA ALA A 95 7.53 11.35 8.86
C ALA A 95 8.00 10.07 8.17
N PHE A 96 9.22 10.07 7.61
CA PHE A 96 9.80 8.87 7.01
C PHE A 96 10.02 7.74 8.03
N ALA A 97 10.53 8.06 9.23
CA ALA A 97 10.70 7.08 10.29
C ALA A 97 9.36 6.45 10.71
N HIS A 98 8.32 7.28 10.87
CA HIS A 98 6.98 6.80 11.19
C HIS A 98 6.41 5.85 10.11
N LEU A 99 6.58 6.19 8.83
CA LEU A 99 6.17 5.34 7.73
C LEU A 99 6.92 4.00 7.71
N ALA A 100 8.20 3.99 8.07
CA ALA A 100 9.02 2.78 8.12
C ALA A 100 8.66 1.87 9.31
N GLU A 101 8.24 2.43 10.44
CA GLU A 101 7.91 1.68 11.67
C GLU A 101 6.47 1.14 11.66
N GLU A 102 5.49 1.98 11.34
CA GLU A 102 4.06 1.63 11.45
C GLU A 102 3.51 0.96 10.18
N GLU A 103 4.07 1.28 9.01
CA GLU A 103 3.63 0.76 7.72
C GLU A 103 4.76 0.02 6.99
N SER A 104 5.53 -0.79 7.73
CA SER A 104 6.75 -1.43 7.24
C SER A 104 6.57 -2.18 5.92
N ASP A 105 5.49 -2.94 5.73
CA ASP A 105 5.20 -3.62 4.45
C ASP A 105 4.99 -2.63 3.29
N ASN A 106 4.15 -1.61 3.49
CA ASN A 106 3.89 -0.57 2.48
C ASN A 106 5.16 0.20 2.13
N PHE A 107 5.93 0.58 3.15
CA PHE A 107 7.20 1.27 2.99
C PHE A 107 8.20 0.39 2.22
N ASN A 108 8.36 -0.86 2.62
CA ASN A 108 9.31 -1.80 2.02
C ASN A 108 8.96 -2.13 0.57
N VAL A 109 7.69 -2.43 0.27
CA VAL A 109 7.28 -2.74 -1.12
C VAL A 109 7.46 -1.53 -2.04
N TYR A 110 7.09 -0.33 -1.57
CA TYR A 110 7.21 0.88 -2.36
C TYR A 110 8.68 1.28 -2.60
N MET A 111 9.51 1.24 -1.56
CA MET A 111 10.94 1.53 -1.67
C MET A 111 11.66 0.49 -2.54
N SER A 112 11.32 -0.80 -2.40
CA SER A 112 11.91 -1.86 -3.22
C SER A 112 11.53 -1.71 -4.69
N ALA A 113 10.26 -1.44 -4.99
CA ALA A 113 9.78 -1.26 -6.36
C ALA A 113 10.37 -0.03 -7.06
N LEU A 114 10.64 1.06 -6.33
CA LEU A 114 11.18 2.30 -6.90
C LEU A 114 12.70 2.30 -7.06
N TYR A 115 13.41 1.78 -6.05
CA TYR A 115 14.86 1.94 -5.95
C TYR A 115 15.63 0.64 -6.13
N GLY A 116 14.94 -0.48 -6.37
CA GLY A 116 15.58 -1.78 -6.58
C GLY A 116 16.35 -2.28 -5.36
N VAL A 117 15.97 -1.82 -4.15
CA VAL A 117 16.68 -2.15 -2.90
C VAL A 117 16.62 -3.64 -2.58
N ASN A 118 15.64 -4.36 -3.15
CA ASN A 118 15.48 -5.79 -3.04
C ASN A 118 15.42 -6.42 -4.44
N ARG A 119 16.24 -7.45 -4.71
CA ARG A 119 16.33 -8.15 -6.02
C ARG A 119 15.08 -8.97 -6.40
N ALA A 120 14.02 -8.89 -5.60
CA ALA A 120 12.79 -9.65 -5.78
C ALA A 120 11.78 -8.96 -6.73
N PHE A 121 12.07 -7.73 -7.19
CA PHE A 121 11.21 -6.92 -8.07
C PHE A 121 11.87 -6.63 -9.41
#